data_AF-A0A1A8K879-F1
#
_entry.id   AF-A0A1A8K879-F1
#
_cell.length_a   1.000
_cell.length_b   1.000
_cell.length_c   1.000
_cell.angle_alpha   90.00
_cell.angle_beta   90.00
_cell.angle_gamma   90.00
#
_symmetry.space_group_name_H-M   'P 1'
#
loop_
_entity.id
_entity.type
_entity.pdbx_description
1 polymer ?
#
loop_
_entity_poly.entity_id
_entity_poly.type
_entity_poly.pdbx_seq_one_letter_code
_entity_poly.pdbx_strand_id
1 'polypeptide(L)'
;QFTPGLRNLVNLGKSYEKSVTAMSFAGKAYFDAVSKIGENAIVSPASRELGVVLMEIAEVHRKVYNELEENLKRFHEEIIVELEKKTEMDVKYMTATFKRYQTEHKLKQDSLERSQTDL
;
A
#
# COMPACT_ATOMS: atom_id res chain seq x y z
N GLN A 1 -5.96 -16.53 -13.15
CA GLN A 1 -5.36 -16.57 -11.80
C GLN A 1 -4.65 -15.27 -11.41
N PHE A 2 -4.07 -14.52 -12.37
CA PHE A 2 -3.36 -13.28 -12.12
C PHE A 2 -4.19 -12.18 -11.42
N THR A 3 -5.36 -11.82 -11.96
CA THR A 3 -6.20 -10.75 -11.40
C THR A 3 -6.69 -11.01 -9.96
N PRO A 4 -7.20 -12.21 -9.60
CA PRO A 4 -7.48 -12.51 -8.18
C PRO A 4 -6.25 -12.38 -7.28
N GLY A 5 -5.07 -12.76 -7.77
CA GLY A 5 -3.79 -12.58 -7.06
C GLY A 5 -3.47 -11.11 -6.81
N LEU A 6 -3.65 -10.24 -7.80
CA LEU A 6 -3.45 -8.79 -7.66
C LEU A 6 -4.44 -8.16 -6.66
N ARG A 7 -5.71 -8.56 -6.69
CA ARG A 7 -6.69 -8.10 -5.68
C ARG A 7 -6.27 -8.50 -4.27
N ASN A 8 -5.79 -9.73 -4.09
CA ASN A 8 -5.28 -10.18 -2.81
C ASN A 8 -4.04 -9.37 -2.38
N LEU A 9 -3.13 -9.07 -3.31
CA LEU A 9 -1.96 -8.25 -3.04
C LEU A 9 -2.34 -6.83 -2.59
N VAL A 10 -3.33 -6.21 -3.24
CA VAL A 10 -3.88 -4.90 -2.82
C VAL A 10 -4.44 -4.97 -1.40
N ASN A 11 -5.21 -6.02 -1.07
CA ASN A 11 -5.77 -6.20 0.27
C ASN A 11 -4.68 -6.38 1.34
N LEU A 12 -3.63 -7.14 1.02
CA LEU A 12 -2.47 -7.30 1.90
C LEU A 12 -1.74 -5.97 2.09
N GLY A 13 -1.57 -5.19 1.01
CA GLY A 13 -0.98 -3.86 1.06
C GLY A 13 -1.75 -2.88 1.95
N LYS A 14 -3.09 -2.85 1.84
CA LYS A 14 -3.97 -2.06 2.73
C LYS A 14 -3.87 -2.50 4.19
N SER A 15 -3.77 -3.81 4.44
CA SER A 15 -3.61 -4.36 5.79
C SER A 15 -2.25 -4.01 6.40
N TYR A 16 -1.20 -4.04 5.58
CA TYR A 16 0.14 -3.60 5.94
C TYR A 16 0.13 -2.12 6.32
N GLU A 17 -0.40 -1.25 5.45
CA GLU A 17 -0.51 0.19 5.70
C GLU A 17 -1.19 0.47 7.05
N LYS A 18 -2.36 -0.13 7.28
CA LYS A 18 -3.09 0.02 8.56
C LYS A 18 -2.25 -0.38 9.77
N SER A 19 -1.51 -1.49 9.67
CA SER A 19 -0.68 -2.02 10.75
C SER A 19 0.51 -1.09 11.04
N VAL A 20 1.17 -0.60 9.99
CA VAL A 20 2.30 0.33 10.15
C VAL A 20 1.81 1.67 10.68
N THR A 21 0.68 2.20 10.22
CA THR A 21 0.09 3.43 10.78
C THR A 21 -0.18 3.31 12.28
N ALA A 22 -0.77 2.19 12.73
CA ALA A 22 -1.01 1.95 14.15
C ALA A 22 0.31 1.86 14.95
N MET A 23 1.31 1.16 14.42
CA MET A 23 2.65 1.07 15.02
C MET A 23 3.31 2.45 15.11
N SER A 24 3.24 3.26 14.05
CA SER A 24 3.82 4.60 14.01
C SER A 24 3.18 5.52 15.05
N PHE A 25 1.86 5.45 15.25
CA PHE A 25 1.19 6.20 16.32
C PHE A 25 1.66 5.78 17.72
N ALA A 26 1.78 4.49 17.98
CA ALA A 26 2.28 3.98 19.25
C ALA A 26 3.75 4.40 19.49
N GLY A 27 4.59 4.31 18.45
CA GLY A 27 5.98 4.75 18.49
C GLY A 27 6.09 6.25 18.78
N LYS A 28 5.28 7.08 18.12
CA LYS A 28 5.23 8.52 18.39
C LYS A 28 4.90 8.82 19.85
N ALA A 29 3.85 8.19 20.38
CA ALA A 29 3.46 8.37 21.79
C ALA A 29 4.59 7.98 22.76
N TYR A 30 5.32 6.90 22.46
CA TYR A 30 6.48 6.49 23.24
C TYR A 30 7.58 7.55 23.23
N PHE A 31 7.98 8.05 22.06
CA PHE A 31 9.06 9.03 21.97
C PHE A 31 8.67 10.44 22.45
N ASP A 32 7.40 10.82 22.36
CA ASP A 32 6.88 12.03 22.99
C ASP A 32 7.03 11.93 24.53
N ALA A 33 6.74 10.76 25.12
CA ALA A 33 6.95 10.53 26.55
C ALA A 33 8.44 10.53 26.93
N VAL A 34 9.31 9.93 26.11
CA VAL A 34 10.78 9.97 26.31
C VAL A 34 11.29 11.40 26.29
N SER A 35 10.86 12.20 25.30
CA SER A 35 11.20 13.62 25.22
C SER A 35 10.78 14.36 26.49
N LYS A 36 9.56 14.08 26.99
CA LYS A 36 9.05 14.72 28.21
C LYS A 36 9.86 14.38 29.46
N ILE A 37 10.32 13.14 29.57
CA ILE A 37 11.22 12.73 30.66
C ILE A 37 12.57 13.46 30.52
N GLY A 38 13.08 13.60 29.29
CA GLY A 38 14.30 14.36 29.00
C GLY A 38 14.20 15.83 29.43
N GLU A 39 13.10 16.51 29.10
CA GLU A 39 12.80 17.88 29.53
C GLU A 39 12.81 18.03 31.07
N ASN A 40 12.29 17.04 31.79
CA ASN A 40 12.29 17.05 33.25
C ASN A 40 13.68 16.76 33.84
N ALA A 41 14.49 15.95 33.17
CA ALA A 41 15.83 15.59 33.63
C ALA A 41 16.86 16.69 33.40
N ILE A 42 16.71 17.49 32.32
CA ILE A 42 17.70 18.51 31.92
C ILE A 42 17.78 19.70 32.89
N VAL A 43 16.69 19.98 33.62
CA VAL A 43 16.62 21.07 34.59
C VAL A 43 17.38 20.79 35.89
N SER A 44 17.67 19.51 36.18
CA SER A 44 18.42 19.09 37.37
C SER A 44 19.92 19.00 37.05
N PRO A 45 20.82 19.64 37.83
CA PRO A 45 22.26 19.55 37.63
C PRO A 45 22.79 18.11 37.68
N ALA A 46 22.20 17.25 38.50
CA ALA A 46 22.64 15.87 38.69
C ALA A 46 22.25 14.94 37.52
N SER A 47 21.24 15.30 36.72
CA SER A 47 20.70 14.46 35.64
C SER A 47 20.72 15.16 34.27
N ARG A 48 21.39 16.31 34.15
CA ARG A 48 21.36 17.14 32.95
C ARG A 48 21.78 16.38 31.69
N GLU A 49 22.93 15.71 31.75
CA GLU A 49 23.48 14.95 30.62
C GLU A 49 22.52 13.83 30.18
N LEU A 50 21.86 13.16 31.13
CA LEU A 50 20.85 12.15 30.81
C LEU A 50 19.64 12.78 30.10
N GLY A 51 19.22 13.97 30.51
CA GLY A 51 18.16 14.72 29.85
C GLY A 51 18.47 15.03 28.39
N VAL A 52 19.71 15.46 28.10
CA VAL A 52 20.19 15.70 26.73
C VAL A 52 20.10 14.41 25.89
N VAL A 53 20.63 13.29 26.40
CA VAL A 53 20.59 12.00 25.68
C VAL A 53 19.16 11.55 25.38
N LEU A 54 18.24 11.67 26.34
CA LEU A 54 16.83 11.28 26.13
C LEU A 54 16.15 12.14 25.05
N MET A 55 16.42 13.44 25.04
CA MET A 55 15.88 14.35 24.02
C MET A 55 16.48 14.07 22.65
N GLU A 56 17.78 13.74 22.55
CA GLU A 56 18.42 13.34 21.31
C GLU A 56 17.82 12.04 20.75
N ILE A 57 17.57 11.04 21.61
CA ILE A 57 16.89 9.80 21.20
C ILE A 57 15.51 10.10 20.61
N ALA A 58 14.72 10.94 21.28
CA ALA A 58 13.38 11.31 20.79
C ALA A 58 13.46 12.06 19.45
N GLU A 59 14.42 12.96 19.28
CA GLU A 59 14.59 13.74 18.04
C GLU A 59 15.05 12.87 16.87
N VAL A 60 15.98 11.93 17.08
CA VAL A 60 16.38 10.96 16.05
C VAL A 60 15.17 10.14 15.60
N HIS A 61 14.35 9.68 16.54
CA HIS A 61 13.14 8.94 16.21
C HIS A 61 12.09 9.77 15.47
N ARG A 62 11.96 11.07 15.78
CA ARG A 62 11.07 11.98 15.06
C ARG A 62 11.43 12.10 13.58
N LYS A 63 12.73 12.16 13.25
CA LYS A 63 13.21 12.20 11.86
C LYS A 63 12.85 10.92 11.10
N VAL A 64 13.13 9.76 11.71
CA VAL A 64 12.79 8.44 11.15
C VAL A 64 11.27 8.31 10.95
N TYR A 65 10.46 8.79 11.90
CA TYR A 65 9.00 8.80 11.79
C TYR A 65 8.51 9.61 10.59
N ASN A 66 9.04 10.82 10.38
CA ASN A 66 8.64 11.68 9.27
C ASN A 66 8.96 11.04 7.91
N GLU A 67 10.17 10.47 7.76
CA GLU A 67 10.57 9.74 6.56
C GLU A 67 9.66 8.52 6.30
N LEU A 68 9.31 7.80 7.36
CA LEU A 68 8.39 6.67 7.27
C LEU A 68 6.98 7.11 6.83
N GLU A 69 6.45 8.22 7.35
CA GLU A 69 5.15 8.74 6.92
C GLU A 69 5.14 9.13 5.44
N GLU A 70 6.18 9.79 4.96
CA GLU A 70 6.31 10.13 3.53
C GLU A 70 6.42 8.89 2.66
N ASN A 71 7.16 7.87 3.10
CA ASN A 71 7.26 6.60 2.41
C ASN A 71 5.92 5.86 2.35
N LEU A 72 5.12 5.88 3.43
CA LEU A 72 3.80 5.25 3.43
C LEU A 72 2.80 5.99 2.56
N LYS A 73 2.84 7.32 2.50
CA LYS A 73 2.01 8.11 1.56
C LYS A 73 2.30 7.72 0.12
N ARG A 74 3.58 7.65 -0.26
CA ARG A 74 3.99 7.19 -1.60
C ARG A 74 3.58 5.74 -1.86
N PHE A 75 3.74 4.85 -0.88
CA PHE A 75 3.28 3.47 -1.01
C PHE A 75 1.77 3.40 -1.26
N HIS A 76 0.96 4.19 -0.56
CA HIS A 76 -0.47 4.27 -0.79
C HIS A 76 -0.81 4.75 -2.20
N GLU A 77 -0.31 5.93 -2.57
CA GLU A 77 -0.67 6.62 -3.81
C GLU A 77 -0.09 5.94 -5.05
N GLU A 78 1.21 5.61 -5.02
CA GLU A 78 1.92 5.13 -6.21
C GLU A 78 1.76 3.61 -6.40
N ILE A 79 1.50 2.86 -5.32
CA ILE A 79 1.43 1.40 -5.38
C ILE A 79 -0.01 0.91 -5.18
N ILE A 80 -0.64 1.20 -4.04
CA ILE A 80 -1.97 0.63 -3.72
C ILE A 80 -3.04 1.15 -4.68
N VAL A 81 -3.16 2.47 -4.82
CA VAL A 81 -4.17 3.11 -5.67
C VAL A 81 -3.99 2.70 -7.14
N GLU A 82 -2.75 2.75 -7.65
CA GLU A 82 -2.48 2.40 -9.04
C GLU A 82 -2.67 0.91 -9.34
N LEU A 83 -2.30 0.01 -8.42
CA LEU A 83 -2.57 -1.43 -8.59
C LEU A 83 -4.07 -1.71 -8.58
N GLU A 84 -4.83 -1.09 -7.68
CA GLU A 84 -6.28 -1.24 -7.60
C GLU A 84 -6.94 -0.80 -8.91
N LYS A 85 -6.63 0.41 -9.38
CA LYS A 85 -7.12 0.96 -10.63
C LYS A 85 -6.79 0.07 -11.84
N LYS A 86 -5.53 -0.36 -12.00
CA LYS A 86 -5.12 -1.23 -13.11
C LYS A 86 -5.81 -2.59 -13.05
N THR A 87 -5.96 -3.16 -11.85
CA THR A 87 -6.65 -4.44 -11.66
C THR A 87 -8.13 -4.34 -12.08
N GLU A 88 -8.81 -3.24 -11.77
CA GLU A 88 -10.19 -3.02 -12.21
C GLU A 88 -10.31 -2.85 -13.73
N MET A 89 -9.40 -2.08 -14.34
CA MET A 89 -9.37 -1.88 -15.79
C MET A 89 -9.13 -3.21 -16.53
N ASP A 90 -8.18 -4.01 -16.06
CA ASP A 90 -7.85 -5.31 -16.66
C ASP A 90 -9.04 -6.27 -16.65
N VAL A 91 -9.84 -6.29 -15.58
CA VAL A 91 -11.05 -7.13 -15.51
C VAL A 91 -12.05 -6.75 -16.60
N LYS A 92 -12.29 -5.44 -16.76
CA LYS A 92 -13.22 -4.92 -17.78
C LYS A 92 -12.69 -5.23 -19.17
N TYR A 93 -11.41 -4.97 -19.41
CA TYR A 93 -10.76 -5.18 -20.70
C TYR A 93 -10.73 -6.67 -21.10
N MET A 94 -10.34 -7.56 -20.19
CA MET A 94 -10.32 -9.00 -20.44
C MET A 94 -11.73 -9.55 -20.72
N THR A 95 -12.74 -9.09 -19.98
CA THR A 95 -14.13 -9.50 -20.21
C THR A 95 -14.62 -9.06 -21.60
N ALA A 96 -14.32 -7.81 -21.99
CA ALA A 96 -14.72 -7.28 -23.30
C ALA A 96 -14.02 -8.03 -24.44
N THR A 97 -12.71 -8.23 -24.34
CA THR A 97 -11.91 -8.93 -25.36
C THR A 97 -12.32 -10.40 -25.49
N PHE A 98 -12.61 -11.08 -24.37
CA PHE A 98 -13.11 -12.45 -24.39
C PHE A 98 -14.48 -12.57 -25.07
N LYS A 99 -15.42 -11.67 -24.75
CA LYS A 99 -16.73 -11.64 -25.43
C LYS A 99 -16.60 -11.39 -26.94
N ARG A 100 -15.75 -10.44 -27.34
CA ARG A 100 -15.51 -10.15 -28.77
C ARG A 100 -14.98 -11.38 -29.49
N TYR A 101 -13.97 -12.05 -28.90
CA TYR A 101 -13.41 -13.28 -29.45
C TYR A 101 -14.46 -14.38 -29.62
N GLN A 102 -15.31 -14.61 -28.60
CA GLN A 102 -16.38 -15.60 -28.69
C GLN A 102 -17.36 -15.31 -29.83
N THR A 103 -17.77 -14.06 -29.98
CA THR A 103 -18.68 -13.66 -31.06
C THR A 103 -18.04 -13.86 -32.44
N GLU A 104 -16.80 -13.41 -32.63
CA GLU A 104 -16.08 -13.58 -33.91
C GLU A 104 -15.84 -15.06 -34.23
N HIS A 105 -15.49 -15.87 -33.23
CA HIS A 105 -15.31 -17.31 -33.39
C HIS A 105 -16.61 -17.98 -33.84
N LYS A 106 -17.73 -17.68 -33.18
CA LYS A 106 -19.04 -18.23 -33.54
C LYS A 106 -19.44 -17.84 -34.96
N LEU A 107 -19.27 -16.57 -35.35
CA LEU A 107 -19.57 -16.12 -36.71
C LEU A 107 -18.75 -16.87 -37.77
N LYS A 108 -17.46 -17.10 -37.51
CA LYS A 108 -16.60 -17.88 -38.41
C LYS A 108 -17.02 -19.34 -38.49
N GLN A 109 -17.39 -19.94 -37.36
CA GLN A 109 -17.89 -21.31 -37.31
C GLN A 109 -19.20 -21.46 -38.08
N ASP A 110 -20.18 -20.58 -37.84
CA ASP A 110 -21.46 -20.58 -38.54
C ASP A 110 -21.27 -20.40 -40.05
N SER A 111 -20.32 -19.55 -40.47
CA SER A 111 -19.96 -19.36 -41.88
C SER A 111 -19.36 -20.63 -42.50
N LEU A 112 -18.48 -21.33 -41.78
CA LEU A 112 -17.85 -22.56 -42.24
C LEU A 112 -18.88 -23.68 -42.42
N GLU A 113 -19.77 -23.85 -41.44
CA GLU A 113 -20.84 -24.86 -41.47
C GLU A 113 -21.77 -24.64 -42.67
N ARG A 114 -22.17 -23.40 -42.94
CA ARG A 114 -22.98 -23.06 -44.13
C ARG A 114 -22.30 -23.43 -45.44
N SER A 115 -21.04 -23.06 -45.60
CA SER A 115 -20.27 -23.41 -46.81
C SER A 115 -20.11 -24.91 -47.00
N GLN A 116 -20.08 -25.70 -45.92
CA GLN A 116 -20.02 -27.16 -46.00
C GLN A 116 -21.37 -27.79 -46.38
N THR A 117 -22.49 -27.23 -45.93
CA THR A 117 -23.83 -27.70 -46.33
C THR A 117 -24.22 -27.33 -47.75
N ASP A 118 -23.63 -26.27 -48.32
CA ASP A 118 -23.90 -25.81 -49.69
C ASP A 118 -23.07 -26.56 -50.76
N LEU A 119 -22.14 -27.43 -50.34
CA LEU A 119 -21.30 -28.32 -51.18
C LEU A 119 -21.95 -29.71 -51.36
#